data_AF-A0A2V5WCX3-F1
#
_entry.id   AF-A0A2V5WCX3-F1
#
_cell.length_a   1.000
_cell.length_b   1.000
_cell.length_c   1.000
_cell.angle_alpha   90.00
_cell.angle_beta   90.00
_cell.angle_gamma   90.00
#
_symmetry.space_group_name_H-M   'P 1'
#
loop_
_entity.id
_entity.type
_entity.pdbx_description
1 polymer ?
#
loop_
_entity_poly.entity_id
_entity_poly.type
_entity_poly.pdbx_seq_one_letter_code
_entity_poly.pdbx_strand_id
1 'polypeptide(L)'
;MNPKVVSEPEWLVARKDLLTRERELTRLRDEVSRHRRELPWVKIDKEYIFDGPDGRQTLADLFDGRSQLIVYHFMLGPGWEEGCKSCS
;
A
#
# COMPACT_ATOMS: atom_id res chain seq x y z
N MET A 1 31.19 -11.26 -4.61
CA MET A 1 31.07 -12.08 -5.84
C MET A 1 31.02 -11.13 -7.02
N ASN A 2 31.92 -11.30 -7.99
CA ASN A 2 31.84 -10.54 -9.23
C ASN A 2 30.93 -11.29 -10.21
N PRO A 3 29.91 -10.63 -10.79
CA PRO A 3 29.04 -11.27 -11.77
C PRO A 3 29.82 -11.64 -13.04
N LYS A 4 29.42 -12.74 -13.69
CA LYS A 4 30.01 -13.15 -14.97
C LYS A 4 29.66 -12.12 -16.05
N VAL A 5 30.67 -11.57 -16.72
CA VAL A 5 30.49 -10.74 -17.92
C VAL A 5 30.33 -11.67 -19.13
N VAL A 6 29.28 -11.46 -19.90
CA VAL A 6 28.90 -12.30 -21.06
C VAL A 6 28.64 -11.43 -22.29
N SER A 7 28.51 -12.06 -23.45
CA SER A 7 28.10 -11.38 -24.67
C SER A 7 26.63 -10.94 -24.62
N GLU A 8 26.25 -9.95 -25.44
CA GLU A 8 24.86 -9.47 -25.53
C GLU A 8 23.85 -10.59 -25.86
N PRO A 9 24.11 -11.51 -26.81
CA PRO A 9 23.18 -12.61 -27.09
C PRO A 9 22.97 -13.55 -25.90
N GLU A 10 24.03 -13.90 -25.18
CA GLU A 10 23.94 -14.73 -23.98
C GLU A 10 23.17 -14.03 -22.86
N TRP A 11 23.41 -12.72 -22.69
CA TRP A 11 22.66 -11.90 -21.75
C TRP A 11 21.16 -11.85 -22.10
N LEU A 12 20.83 -11.71 -23.39
CA LEU A 12 19.44 -11.62 -23.84
C LEU A 12 18.65 -12.91 -23.56
N VAL A 13 19.28 -14.08 -23.72
CA VAL A 13 18.69 -15.37 -23.34
C VAL A 13 18.39 -15.38 -21.84
N ALA A 14 19.39 -15.11 -21.01
CA ALA A 14 19.22 -15.09 -19.55
C ALA A 14 18.17 -14.05 -19.09
N ARG A 15 18.10 -12.90 -19.76
CA ARG A 15 17.12 -11.85 -19.45
C ARG A 15 15.69 -12.29 -19.79
N LYS A 16 15.47 -13.00 -20.90
CA LYS A 16 14.14 -13.53 -21.28
C LYS A 16 13.68 -14.62 -20.32
N ASP A 17 14.59 -15.46 -19.86
CA ASP A 17 14.30 -16.47 -18.84
C ASP A 17 13.86 -15.83 -17.52
N LEU A 18 14.59 -14.81 -17.07
CA LEU A 18 14.21 -14.03 -15.88
C LEU A 18 12.87 -13.31 -16.05
N LEU A 19 12.62 -12.71 -17.22
CA LEU A 19 11.37 -12.02 -17.53
C LEU A 19 10.15 -12.94 -17.38
N THR A 20 10.30 -14.23 -17.71
CA THR A 20 9.21 -15.21 -17.53
C THR A 20 8.83 -15.35 -16.06
N ARG A 21 9.83 -15.45 -15.16
CA ARG A 21 9.62 -15.52 -13.71
C ARG A 21 9.03 -14.22 -13.15
N GLU A 22 9.49 -13.06 -13.64
CA GLU A 22 8.96 -11.75 -13.23
C GLU A 22 7.47 -11.60 -13.61
N ARG A 23 7.07 -12.13 -14.78
CA ARG A 23 5.66 -12.15 -15.20
C ARG A 23 4.80 -13.06 -14.34
N GLU A 24 5.31 -14.22 -13.92
CA GLU A 24 4.62 -15.10 -12.97
C GLU A 24 4.40 -14.41 -11.63
N LEU A 25 5.43 -13.73 -11.10
CA LEU A 25 5.30 -12.96 -9.86
C LEU A 25 4.24 -11.86 -9.97
N THR A 26 4.16 -11.20 -11.13
CA THR A 26 3.13 -10.17 -11.39
C THR A 26 1.73 -10.77 -11.32
N ARG A 27 1.49 -11.91 -11.99
CA ARG A 27 0.19 -12.60 -11.97
C ARG A 27 -0.20 -13.06 -10.57
N LEU A 28 0.76 -13.60 -9.82
CA LEU A 28 0.53 -14.05 -8.45
C LEU A 28 0.14 -12.87 -7.53
N ARG A 29 0.80 -11.71 -7.69
CA ARG A 29 0.44 -10.50 -6.94
C ARG A 29 -0.99 -10.06 -7.25
N ASP A 30 -1.40 -10.12 -8.51
CA ASP A 30 -2.75 -9.74 -8.92
C ASP A 30 -3.80 -10.70 -8.36
N GLU A 31 -3.49 -12.00 -8.34
CA GLU A 31 -4.32 -13.02 -7.68
C GLU A 31 -4.47 -12.78 -6.18
N VAL A 32 -3.37 -12.54 -5.46
CA VAL A 32 -3.43 -12.23 -4.02
C VAL A 32 -4.25 -10.96 -3.77
N SER A 33 -4.11 -9.95 -4.63
CA SER A 33 -4.87 -8.70 -4.53
C SER A 33 -6.36 -8.91 -4.78
N ARG A 34 -6.74 -9.83 -5.67
CA ARG A 34 -8.14 -10.27 -5.84
C ARG A 34 -8.65 -10.97 -4.58
N HIS A 35 -7.94 -12.00 -4.10
CA HIS A 35 -8.32 -12.75 -2.89
C HIS A 35 -8.49 -11.83 -1.66
N ARG A 36 -7.63 -10.81 -1.51
CA ARG A 36 -7.76 -9.80 -0.43
C ARG A 36 -9.06 -9.00 -0.50
N ARG A 37 -9.53 -8.66 -1.71
CA ARG A 37 -10.80 -7.94 -1.91
C ARG A 37 -12.02 -8.83 -1.69
N GLU A 38 -11.86 -10.13 -1.90
CA GLU A 38 -12.88 -11.15 -1.70
C GLU A 38 -12.97 -11.66 -0.25
N LEU A 39 -12.04 -11.24 0.63
CA LEU A 39 -12.10 -11.59 2.05
C LEU A 39 -13.47 -11.18 2.63
N PRO A 40 -14.10 -12.05 3.44
CA PRO A 40 -15.35 -11.71 4.12
C PRO A 40 -15.18 -10.45 4.98
N TRP A 41 -16.22 -9.62 4.99
CA TRP A 41 -16.22 -8.39 5.78
C TRP A 41 -16.73 -8.66 7.19
N VAL A 42 -16.13 -8.00 8.17
CA VAL A 42 -16.64 -7.95 9.53
C VAL A 42 -17.29 -6.60 9.72
N LYS A 43 -18.53 -6.61 10.20
CA LYS A 43 -19.23 -5.37 10.56
C LYS A 43 -18.50 -4.73 11.75
N ILE A 44 -18.25 -3.43 11.64
CA ILE A 44 -17.74 -2.64 12.76
C ILE A 44 -18.95 -2.24 13.61
N ASP A 45 -19.14 -2.93 14.74
CA ASP A 45 -20.18 -2.57 15.71
C ASP A 45 -19.66 -1.61 16.80
N LYS A 46 -18.33 -1.45 16.90
CA LYS A 46 -17.73 -0.50 17.82
C LYS A 46 -17.90 0.93 17.32
N GLU A 47 -18.47 1.78 18.15
CA GLU A 47 -18.50 3.22 17.93
C GLU A 47 -17.10 3.82 18.16
N TYR A 48 -16.43 4.20 17.08
CA TYR A 48 -15.16 4.91 17.15
C TYR A 48 -15.39 6.40 17.12
N ILE A 49 -14.77 7.10 18.07
CA ILE A 49 -14.78 8.56 18.19
C ILE A 49 -13.36 9.07 17.95
N PHE A 50 -13.23 10.09 17.11
CA PHE A 50 -12.00 10.75 16.72
C PHE A 50 -12.06 12.23 17.08
N ASP A 51 -10.91 12.83 17.37
CA ASP A 51 -10.78 14.28 17.48
C ASP A 51 -10.50 14.86 16.09
N GLY A 52 -11.38 15.74 15.62
CA GLY A 52 -11.28 16.44 14.34
C GLY A 52 -11.27 17.96 14.51
N PRO A 53 -11.08 18.71 13.42
CA PRO A 53 -11.01 20.18 13.45
C PRO A 53 -12.30 20.83 13.96
N ASP A 54 -13.45 20.20 13.73
CA ASP A 54 -14.77 20.68 14.15
C ASP A 54 -15.25 20.04 15.47
N GLY A 55 -14.34 19.37 16.20
CA GLY A 55 -14.63 18.64 17.43
C GLY A 55 -14.68 17.13 17.24
N ARG A 56 -15.42 16.43 18.09
CA ARG A 56 -15.51 14.96 18.07
C ARG A 56 -16.33 14.47 16.88
N GLN A 57 -15.80 13.47 16.17
CA GLN A 57 -16.42 12.87 14.98
C GLN A 57 -16.47 11.34 15.11
N THR A 58 -17.52 10.71 14.58
CA THR A 58 -17.60 9.25 14.47
C THR A 58 -16.82 8.74 13.25
N LEU A 59 -16.55 7.43 13.18
CA LEU A 59 -15.97 6.83 11.96
C LEU A 59 -16.81 7.11 10.71
N ALA A 60 -18.14 7.15 10.83
CA ALA A 60 -19.03 7.41 9.70
C ALA A 60 -18.94 8.88 9.25
N ASP A 61 -18.80 9.81 10.19
CA ASP A 61 -18.66 11.24 9.87
C ASP A 61 -17.39 11.52 9.04
N LEU A 62 -16.31 10.76 9.26
CA LEU A 62 -15.07 10.89 8.48
C LEU A 62 -15.26 10.63 6.98
N PHE A 63 -16.32 9.93 6.57
CA PHE A 63 -16.62 9.71 5.17
C PHE A 63 -17.22 10.95 4.49
N ASP A 64 -17.79 11.90 5.24
CA ASP A 64 -18.40 13.13 4.69
C ASP A 64 -19.38 12.83 3.52
N GLY A 65 -20.26 11.84 3.72
CA GLY A 65 -21.23 11.39 2.71
C GLY A 65 -20.65 10.61 1.52
N ARG A 66 -19.34 10.30 1.51
CA ARG A 66 -18.67 9.54 0.44
C ARG A 66 -18.70 8.04 0.72
N SER A 67 -18.43 7.25 -0.31
CA SER A 67 -18.38 5.78 -0.21
C SER A 67 -17.01 5.22 0.14
N GLN A 68 -15.97 6.07 0.17
CA GLN A 68 -14.58 5.66 0.42
C GLN A 68 -13.88 6.66 1.32
N LEU A 69 -13.16 6.13 2.30
CA LEU A 69 -12.27 6.87 3.19
C LEU A 69 -10.83 6.43 2.89
N ILE A 70 -9.95 7.39 2.63
CA ILE A 70 -8.50 7.15 2.47
C ILE A 70 -7.83 7.62 3.76
N VAL A 71 -7.11 6.71 4.41
CA VAL A 71 -6.38 7.01 5.66
C VAL A 71 -4.90 7.13 5.35
N TYR A 72 -4.32 8.29 5.66
CA TYR A 72 -2.88 8.50 5.64
C TYR A 72 -2.34 8.51 7.07
N HIS A 73 -1.43 7.60 7.37
CA HIS A 73 -0.81 7.51 8.70
C HIS A 73 0.38 8.44 8.73
N PHE A 74 0.18 9.64 9.28
CA PHE A 74 1.25 10.58 9.51
C PHE A 74 1.86 10.39 10.90
N MET A 75 3.17 10.22 10.97
CA MET A 75 3.89 10.01 12.23
C MET A 75 4.79 11.22 12.52
N LEU A 76 4.55 11.90 13.63
CA LEU A 76 5.43 12.94 14.15
C LEU A 76 6.56 12.32 14.96
N GLY A 77 7.76 12.89 14.82
CA GLY A 77 8.89 12.57 15.71
C GLY A 77 8.67 13.13 17.12
N PRO A 78 9.39 12.63 18.14
CA PRO A 78 9.31 13.18 19.49
C PRO A 78 9.60 14.69 19.51
N GLY A 79 8.66 15.47 20.05
CA GLY A 79 8.78 16.93 20.19
C GLY A 79 8.54 17.74 18.92
N TRP A 80 8.02 17.13 17.84
CA TRP A 80 7.73 17.85 16.61
C TRP A 80 6.33 18.47 16.65
N GLU A 81 6.25 19.78 16.39
CA GLU A 81 4.97 20.50 16.24
C GLU A 81 4.45 20.45 14.79
N GLU A 82 5.34 20.26 13.81
CA GLU A 82 5.01 20.17 12.39
C GLU A 82 5.67 18.95 11.72
N GLY A 83 5.09 18.55 10.59
CA GLY A 83 5.57 17.43 9.80
C GLY A 83 6.89 17.69 9.08
N CYS A 84 7.64 16.61 8.80
CA CYS A 84 8.83 16.68 7.95
C CYS A 84 8.45 17.19 6.55
N LYS A 85 9.22 18.11 5.95
CA LYS A 85 8.93 18.71 4.62
C LYS A 85 8.79 17.71 3.47
N SER A 86 9.32 16.50 3.62
CA SER A 86 9.20 15.42 2.62
C SER A 86 8.09 14.43 2.93
N CYS A 87 7.46 14.56 4.09
CA CYS A 87 6.46 13.66 4.65
C CYS A 87 5.06 14.31 4.70
N SER A 88 5.03 15.64 4.89
CA SER A 88 3.83 16.50 4.99
C SER A 88 3.33 16.97 3.64
#